data_AF-V5RU99-F1
#
_entry.id   AF-V5RU99-F1
#
_cell.length_a   1.000
_cell.length_b   1.000
_cell.length_c   1.000
_cell.angle_alpha   90.00
_cell.angle_beta   90.00
_cell.angle_gamma   90.00
#
_symmetry.space_group_name_H-M   'P 1'
#
loop_
_entity.id
_entity.type
_entity.pdbx_description
1 polymer ?
#
loop_
_entity_poly.entity_id
_entity_poly.type
_entity_poly.pdbx_seq_one_letter_code
_entity_poly.pdbx_strand_id
1 'polypeptide(L)'
;MRKTTSGFTIVELLIVIVVIAILAAITVVAYNGMQARARDADRRSDLAAIAKGLKLWYVDHGDYMETGSGCGANGDGKWWFNYLYTPKSMNDCLKDAGYISSDLKDPSGAVACASGSTRCFAYYKESCGLGTYLYVTLETLPAATNETDGTCAATMDTGYGVNYVVKVN
;
A
#
# COMPACT_ATOMS: atom_id res chain seq x y z
N MET A 1 50.95 -9.21 45.66
CA MET A 1 50.15 -9.97 44.68
C MET A 1 50.17 -9.23 43.36
N ARG A 2 50.82 -9.78 42.32
CA ARG A 2 50.93 -9.14 41.01
C ARG A 2 49.70 -9.53 40.19
N LYS A 3 48.77 -8.58 39.98
CA LYS A 3 47.60 -8.81 39.11
C LYS A 3 48.11 -8.98 37.68
N THR A 4 47.85 -10.14 37.09
CA THR A 4 48.05 -10.38 35.66
C THR A 4 46.92 -9.72 34.90
N THR A 5 47.20 -8.61 34.22
CA THR A 5 46.27 -8.01 33.27
C THR A 5 46.23 -8.88 32.02
N SER A 6 45.16 -9.66 31.85
CA SER A 6 44.89 -10.39 30.61
C SER A 6 44.39 -9.40 29.56
N GLY A 7 45.19 -9.19 28.50
CA GLY A 7 44.79 -8.40 27.34
C GLY A 7 44.07 -9.27 26.32
N PHE A 8 43.14 -8.66 25.57
CA PHE A 8 42.51 -9.29 24.40
C PHE A 8 43.56 -9.51 23.31
N THR A 9 43.52 -10.67 22.65
CA THR A 9 44.36 -10.92 21.48
C THR A 9 43.75 -10.26 20.24
N ILE A 10 44.60 -9.84 19.30
CA ILE A 10 44.16 -9.29 18.01
C ILE A 10 43.31 -10.32 17.25
N VAL A 11 43.64 -11.61 17.39
CA VAL A 11 42.91 -12.71 16.75
C VAL A 11 41.49 -12.84 17.30
N GLU A 12 41.31 -12.72 18.62
CA GLU A 12 39.96 -12.72 19.23
C GLU A 12 39.10 -11.57 18.70
N LEU A 13 39.67 -10.37 18.60
CA LEU A 13 38.93 -9.21 18.06
C LEU A 13 38.59 -9.41 16.57
N LEU A 14 39.51 -10.00 15.79
CA LEU A 14 39.31 -10.26 14.37
C LEU A 14 38.16 -11.25 14.13
N ILE A 15 38.09 -12.33 14.92
CA ILE A 15 37.01 -13.32 14.78
C ILE A 15 35.66 -12.68 15.11
N VAL A 16 35.59 -11.85 16.16
CA VAL A 16 34.34 -11.18 16.55
C VAL A 16 33.81 -10.27 15.45
N ILE A 17 34.66 -9.44 14.83
CA ILE A 17 34.21 -8.55 13.74
C ILE A 17 33.76 -9.35 12.51
N VAL A 18 34.41 -10.47 12.21
CA VAL A 18 34.03 -11.34 11.08
C VAL A 18 32.65 -11.97 11.35
N VAL A 19 32.42 -12.48 12.56
CA VAL A 19 31.11 -13.04 12.94
C VAL A 19 30.02 -11.98 12.88
N ILE A 20 30.26 -10.77 13.41
CA ILE A 20 29.29 -9.66 13.34
C ILE A 20 28.99 -9.29 11.88
N ALA A 21 30.01 -9.24 11.01
CA ALA A 21 29.82 -8.91 9.60
C ALA A 21 28.95 -9.95 8.86
N ILE A 22 29.16 -11.25 9.12
CA ILE A 22 28.35 -12.33 8.53
C ILE A 22 26.90 -12.25 9.03
N LEU A 23 26.69 -12.09 10.34
CA LEU A 23 25.35 -12.00 10.92
C LEU A 23 24.62 -10.74 10.41
N ALA A 24 25.31 -9.60 10.32
CA ALA A 24 24.75 -8.38 9.76
C ALA A 24 24.29 -8.56 8.31
N ALA A 25 25.08 -9.23 7.46
CA ALA A 25 24.72 -9.48 6.07
C ALA A 25 23.43 -10.33 5.94
N ILE A 26 23.33 -11.42 6.70
CA ILE A 26 22.15 -12.31 6.67
C ILE A 26 20.90 -11.58 7.18
N THR A 27 21.04 -10.85 8.29
CA THR A 27 19.91 -10.13 8.91
C THR A 27 19.33 -9.06 8.00
N VAL A 28 20.16 -8.31 7.26
CA VAL A 28 19.69 -7.27 6.32
C VAL A 28 18.81 -7.87 5.22
N VAL A 29 19.22 -8.98 4.60
CA VAL A 29 18.45 -9.62 3.53
C VAL A 29 17.11 -10.15 4.05
N ALA A 30 17.13 -10.82 5.23
CA ALA A 30 15.91 -11.33 5.85
C ALA A 30 14.93 -10.20 6.23
N TYR A 31 15.46 -9.10 6.77
CA TYR A 31 14.67 -7.95 7.22
C TYR A 31 13.90 -7.28 6.07
N ASN A 32 14.53 -7.09 4.91
CA ASN A 32 13.87 -6.51 3.74
C ASN A 32 12.65 -7.34 3.28
N GLY A 33 12.77 -8.66 3.25
CA GLY A 33 11.68 -9.56 2.88
C GLY A 33 10.52 -9.55 3.89
N MET A 34 10.82 -9.44 5.19
CA MET A 34 9.81 -9.33 6.24
C MET A 34 9.04 -8.02 6.17
N GLN A 35 9.73 -6.89 5.95
CA GLN A 35 9.07 -5.60 5.80
C GLN A 35 8.09 -5.56 4.62
N ALA A 36 8.47 -6.12 3.47
CA ALA A 36 7.60 -6.18 2.29
C ALA A 36 6.29 -6.94 2.59
N ARG A 37 6.39 -8.08 3.30
CA ARG A 37 5.21 -8.86 3.73
C ARG A 37 4.34 -8.09 4.73
N ALA A 38 4.95 -7.36 5.66
CA ALA A 38 4.22 -6.54 6.61
C ALA A 38 3.43 -5.43 5.90
N ARG A 39 4.08 -4.67 5.00
CA ARG A 39 3.40 -3.64 4.20
C ARG A 39 2.29 -4.21 3.32
N ASP A 40 2.49 -5.40 2.75
CA ASP A 40 1.44 -6.07 1.96
C ASP A 40 0.24 -6.50 2.83
N ALA A 41 0.47 -6.93 4.07
CA ALA A 41 -0.60 -7.24 5.01
C ALA A 41 -1.39 -5.97 5.38
N ASP A 42 -0.70 -4.86 5.62
CA ASP A 42 -1.32 -3.56 5.89
C ASP A 42 -2.16 -3.11 4.68
N ARG A 43 -1.61 -3.14 3.45
CA ARG A 43 -2.36 -2.81 2.22
C ARG A 43 -3.64 -3.62 2.06
N ARG A 44 -3.59 -4.93 2.34
CA ARG A 44 -4.78 -5.80 2.26
C ARG A 44 -5.81 -5.43 3.32
N SER A 45 -5.36 -5.13 4.54
CA SER A 45 -6.23 -4.64 5.62
C SER A 45 -6.88 -3.31 5.26
N ASP A 46 -6.10 -2.38 4.70
CA ASP A 46 -6.58 -1.06 4.28
C ASP A 46 -7.60 -1.18 3.15
N LEU A 47 -7.36 -2.01 2.13
CA LEU A 47 -8.34 -2.28 1.08
C LEU A 47 -9.66 -2.85 1.63
N ALA A 48 -9.59 -3.74 2.63
CA ALA A 48 -10.79 -4.27 3.28
C ALA A 48 -11.54 -3.18 4.07
N ALA A 49 -10.82 -2.29 4.75
CA ALA A 49 -11.39 -1.15 5.46
C ALA A 49 -12.02 -0.14 4.48
N ILE A 50 -11.36 0.18 3.36
CA ILE A 50 -11.89 1.03 2.29
C ILE A 50 -13.17 0.40 1.71
N ALA A 51 -13.14 -0.88 1.34
CA ALA A 51 -14.31 -1.57 0.78
C ALA A 51 -15.49 -1.57 1.75
N LYS A 52 -15.24 -1.75 3.05
CA LYS A 52 -16.28 -1.63 4.10
C LYS A 52 -16.82 -0.21 4.19
N GLY A 53 -15.97 0.80 4.22
CA GLY A 53 -16.38 2.20 4.28
C GLY A 53 -17.19 2.63 3.05
N LEU A 54 -16.82 2.16 1.86
CA LEU A 54 -17.56 2.35 0.62
C LEU A 54 -18.95 1.68 0.66
N LYS A 55 -19.07 0.50 1.27
CA LYS A 55 -20.38 -0.14 1.48
C LYS A 55 -21.27 0.62 2.47
N LEU A 56 -20.69 1.20 3.51
CA LEU A 56 -21.42 2.08 4.43
C LEU A 56 -21.87 3.36 3.72
N TRP A 57 -20.99 3.96 2.90
CA TRP A 57 -21.34 5.10 2.07
C TRP A 57 -22.53 4.80 1.16
N TYR A 58 -22.58 3.63 0.53
CA TYR A 58 -23.70 3.18 -0.28
C TYR A 58 -25.02 3.11 0.48
N VAL A 59 -25.00 2.67 1.74
CA VAL A 59 -26.22 2.62 2.57
C VAL A 59 -26.81 4.01 2.75
N ASP A 60 -25.97 5.03 2.90
CA ASP A 60 -26.42 6.40 3.20
C ASP A 60 -26.63 7.27 1.95
N HIS A 61 -25.92 7.01 0.85
CA HIS A 61 -25.94 7.84 -0.36
C HIS A 61 -26.49 7.11 -1.60
N GLY A 62 -26.61 5.79 -1.58
CA GLY A 62 -27.11 4.98 -2.70
C GLY A 62 -26.11 4.73 -3.83
N ASP A 63 -24.84 5.12 -3.66
CA ASP A 63 -23.77 4.96 -4.64
C ASP A 63 -22.42 4.60 -3.97
N TYR A 64 -21.35 4.42 -4.75
CA TYR A 64 -20.00 4.16 -4.22
C TYR A 64 -19.07 5.36 -4.41
N MET A 65 -19.54 6.56 -4.02
CA MET A 65 -18.88 7.83 -4.31
C MET A 65 -18.75 8.05 -5.81
N GLU A 66 -19.87 8.11 -6.52
CA GLU A 66 -19.86 8.36 -7.97
C GLU A 66 -19.81 9.87 -8.28
N THR A 67 -19.97 10.22 -9.56
CA THR A 67 -20.06 11.60 -10.04
C THR A 67 -21.06 12.42 -9.25
N GLY A 68 -20.57 13.49 -8.61
CA GLY A 68 -21.39 14.40 -7.81
C GLY A 68 -21.29 14.17 -6.30
N SER A 69 -20.56 13.14 -5.86
CA SER A 69 -20.29 12.88 -4.43
C SER A 69 -19.46 13.97 -3.75
N GLY A 70 -18.71 14.78 -4.52
CA GLY A 70 -17.77 15.75 -3.97
C GLY A 70 -16.49 15.11 -3.40
N CYS A 71 -16.32 13.80 -3.59
CA CYS A 71 -15.16 13.02 -3.17
C CYS A 71 -14.29 12.64 -4.36
N GLY A 72 -12.98 12.45 -4.16
CA GLY A 72 -12.03 12.21 -5.24
C GLY A 72 -11.56 13.49 -5.93
N ALA A 73 -10.58 13.38 -6.83
CA ALA A 73 -9.89 14.53 -7.43
C ALA A 73 -10.74 15.38 -8.39
N ASN A 74 -11.94 14.94 -8.77
CA ASN A 74 -12.90 15.75 -9.53
C ASN A 74 -14.31 15.72 -8.92
N GLY A 75 -14.46 15.19 -7.70
CA GLY A 75 -15.78 14.97 -7.10
C GLY A 75 -16.55 13.80 -7.73
N ASP A 76 -15.82 12.92 -8.44
CA ASP A 76 -16.31 11.73 -9.14
C ASP A 76 -16.02 10.42 -8.41
N GLY A 77 -15.33 10.51 -7.27
CA GLY A 77 -14.81 9.40 -6.49
C GLY A 77 -14.05 8.40 -7.34
N LYS A 78 -13.19 8.87 -8.23
CA LYS A 78 -12.30 8.02 -9.04
C LYS A 78 -10.84 8.36 -8.78
N TRP A 79 -9.95 7.53 -9.32
CA TRP A 79 -8.50 7.69 -9.24
C TRP A 79 -7.92 7.38 -7.85
N TRP A 80 -6.90 8.15 -7.45
CA TRP A 80 -6.16 7.92 -6.23
C TRP A 80 -7.03 8.21 -5.00
N PHE A 81 -7.10 7.24 -4.10
CA PHE A 81 -7.98 7.27 -2.94
C PHE A 81 -7.67 8.41 -1.96
N ASN A 82 -6.38 8.65 -1.74
CA ASN A 82 -5.85 9.63 -0.80
C ASN A 82 -5.17 10.80 -1.53
N TYR A 83 -5.60 11.14 -2.76
CA TYR A 83 -5.04 12.27 -3.50
C TYR A 83 -5.23 13.59 -2.76
N LEU A 84 -4.17 14.38 -2.64
CA LEU A 84 -4.19 15.66 -1.93
C LEU A 84 -4.85 16.75 -2.80
N TYR A 85 -6.15 16.99 -2.55
CA TYR A 85 -7.03 18.08 -3.06
C TYR A 85 -7.39 17.99 -4.57
N THR A 86 -8.52 18.45 -5.12
CA THR A 86 -9.85 19.00 -4.74
C THR A 86 -10.91 18.18 -5.49
N PRO A 87 -12.20 18.09 -5.08
CA PRO A 87 -12.85 18.82 -4.00
C PRO A 87 -12.49 18.27 -2.62
N LYS A 88 -12.23 16.96 -2.49
CA LYS A 88 -11.85 16.30 -1.23
C LYS A 88 -11.34 14.88 -1.50
N SER A 89 -10.38 14.36 -0.73
CA SER A 89 -9.96 12.96 -0.90
C SER A 89 -11.10 12.00 -0.52
N MET A 90 -11.15 10.81 -1.13
CA MET A 90 -12.14 9.80 -0.75
C MET A 90 -11.92 9.32 0.69
N ASN A 91 -10.67 9.24 1.12
CA ASN A 91 -10.30 8.96 2.51
C ASN A 91 -10.93 9.97 3.49
N ASP A 92 -10.79 11.27 3.22
CA ASP A 92 -11.37 12.30 4.09
C ASP A 92 -12.90 12.30 4.04
N CYS A 93 -13.50 11.95 2.90
CA CYS A 93 -14.94 11.75 2.83
C CYS A 93 -15.42 10.63 3.75
N LEU A 94 -14.76 9.47 3.73
CA LEU A 94 -15.12 8.35 4.61
C LEU A 94 -14.85 8.69 6.09
N LYS A 95 -13.78 9.43 6.39
CA LYS A 95 -13.44 9.85 7.76
C LYS A 95 -14.46 10.85 8.30
N ASP A 96 -14.81 11.87 7.53
CA ASP A 96 -15.75 12.91 7.97
C ASP A 96 -17.17 12.37 8.11
N ALA A 97 -17.54 11.38 7.30
CA ALA A 97 -18.79 10.63 7.45
C ALA A 97 -18.74 9.63 8.63
N GLY A 98 -17.58 9.41 9.26
CA GLY A 98 -17.42 8.50 10.39
C GLY A 98 -17.39 7.01 10.03
N TYR A 99 -17.22 6.67 8.74
CA TYR A 99 -17.19 5.26 8.29
C TYR A 99 -15.84 4.58 8.53
N ILE A 100 -14.76 5.36 8.62
CA ILE A 100 -13.42 4.89 8.97
C ILE A 100 -12.79 5.81 10.02
N SER A 101 -11.98 5.26 10.92
CA SER A 101 -11.32 6.01 12.00
C SER A 101 -9.84 6.30 11.74
N SER A 102 -9.21 5.56 10.84
CA SER A 102 -7.79 5.70 10.49
C SER A 102 -7.62 6.42 9.16
N ASP A 103 -6.49 7.11 9.02
CA ASP A 103 -6.04 7.64 7.74
C ASP A 103 -5.49 6.48 6.89
N LEU A 104 -6.28 6.03 5.90
CA LEU A 104 -5.93 4.91 5.04
C LEU A 104 -5.02 5.41 3.92
N LYS A 105 -3.72 5.23 4.14
CA LYS A 105 -2.65 5.56 3.20
C LYS A 105 -1.69 4.39 3.10
N ASP A 106 -1.03 4.27 1.95
CA ASP A 106 -0.06 3.21 1.76
C ASP A 106 1.06 3.27 2.83
N PRO A 107 1.53 2.12 3.35
CA PRO A 107 2.63 2.09 4.31
C PRO A 107 3.95 2.72 3.83
N SER A 108 4.16 2.86 2.51
CA SER A 108 5.30 3.61 1.95
C SER A 108 5.08 5.13 1.97
N GLY A 109 3.89 5.60 2.31
CA GLY A 109 3.45 7.00 2.23
C GLY A 109 2.96 7.42 0.85
N ALA A 110 2.84 6.49 -0.10
CA ALA A 110 2.35 6.79 -1.44
C ALA A 110 0.85 7.18 -1.43
N VAL A 111 0.58 8.39 -1.92
CA VAL A 111 -0.80 8.93 -2.07
C VAL A 111 -1.25 9.02 -3.52
N ALA A 112 -0.31 8.96 -4.45
CA ALA A 112 -0.53 9.02 -5.89
C ALA A 112 0.68 8.43 -6.63
N CYS A 113 0.53 8.15 -7.91
CA CYS A 113 1.63 7.70 -8.76
C CYS A 113 1.80 8.61 -9.97
N ALA A 114 3.06 8.80 -10.37
CA ALA A 114 3.39 9.53 -11.59
C ALA A 114 3.05 8.67 -12.81
N SER A 115 2.61 9.31 -13.89
CA SER A 115 2.33 8.62 -15.16
C SER A 115 3.57 7.84 -15.63
N GLY A 116 3.41 6.56 -15.97
CA GLY A 116 4.50 5.69 -16.41
C GLY A 116 5.34 5.09 -15.27
N SER A 117 4.88 5.19 -14.02
CA SER A 117 5.51 4.47 -12.91
C SER A 117 5.34 2.97 -13.10
N THR A 118 6.42 2.19 -13.04
CA THR A 118 6.35 0.72 -13.20
C THR A 118 5.84 -0.01 -11.95
N ARG A 119 5.73 0.68 -10.81
CA ARG A 119 5.12 0.18 -9.57
C ARG A 119 4.42 1.32 -8.84
N CYS A 120 3.19 1.08 -8.44
CA CYS A 120 2.34 2.07 -7.78
C CYS A 120 1.69 1.51 -6.53
N PHE A 121 2.14 1.97 -5.36
CA PHE A 121 1.61 1.51 -4.08
C PHE A 121 0.39 2.31 -3.60
N ALA A 122 0.07 3.43 -4.26
CA ALA A 122 -1.11 4.23 -3.90
C ALA A 122 -2.40 3.46 -4.20
N TYR A 123 -3.37 3.54 -3.28
CA TYR A 123 -4.69 2.95 -3.51
C TYR A 123 -5.43 3.70 -4.61
N TYR A 124 -5.99 2.95 -5.56
CA TYR A 124 -6.76 3.47 -6.67
C TYR A 124 -8.17 2.86 -6.65
N LYS A 125 -9.19 3.67 -6.90
CA LYS A 125 -10.60 3.24 -6.98
C LYS A 125 -11.18 3.65 -8.33
N GLU A 126 -11.94 2.75 -8.92
CA GLU A 126 -12.67 3.00 -10.17
C GLU A 126 -14.01 2.28 -10.16
N SER A 127 -15.01 2.91 -10.77
CA SER A 127 -16.36 2.39 -10.90
C SER A 127 -16.82 2.42 -12.35
N CYS A 128 -17.37 1.31 -12.82
CA CYS A 128 -17.92 1.16 -14.17
C CYS A 128 -19.10 0.18 -14.18
N GLY A 129 -19.62 -0.16 -15.36
CA GLY A 129 -20.72 -1.11 -15.51
C GLY A 129 -20.45 -2.53 -15.00
N LEU A 130 -19.20 -2.87 -14.68
CA LEU A 130 -18.81 -4.17 -14.10
C LEU A 130 -18.84 -4.19 -12.57
N GLY A 131 -18.95 -3.02 -11.92
CA GLY A 131 -18.91 -2.84 -10.47
C GLY A 131 -17.87 -1.81 -10.04
N THR A 132 -17.62 -1.75 -8.74
CA THR A 132 -16.61 -0.89 -8.11
C THR A 132 -15.40 -1.73 -7.73
N TYR A 133 -14.21 -1.26 -8.10
CA TYR A 133 -12.96 -1.97 -7.89
C TYR A 133 -11.94 -1.09 -7.17
N LEU A 134 -11.18 -1.71 -6.28
CA LEU A 134 -10.01 -1.14 -5.62
C LEU A 134 -8.75 -1.85 -6.09
N TYR A 135 -7.68 -1.10 -6.26
CA TYR A 135 -6.45 -1.54 -6.89
C TYR A 135 -5.25 -1.12 -6.06
N VAL A 136 -4.24 -1.98 -6.00
CA VAL A 136 -2.95 -1.69 -5.35
C VAL A 136 -1.87 -2.60 -5.93
N THR A 137 -0.60 -2.16 -5.86
CA THR A 137 0.55 -3.05 -6.04
C THR A 137 0.98 -3.65 -4.70
N LEU A 138 1.15 -4.96 -4.65
CA LEU A 138 1.81 -5.67 -3.56
C LEU A 138 3.29 -5.90 -3.89
N GLU A 139 4.14 -5.82 -2.87
CA GLU A 139 5.58 -5.95 -3.01
C GLU A 139 6.02 -7.38 -3.28
N THR A 140 5.35 -8.33 -2.64
CA THR A 140 5.67 -9.76 -2.66
C THR A 140 4.98 -10.52 -3.77
N LEU A 141 3.96 -9.94 -4.41
CA LEU A 141 3.28 -10.53 -5.55
C LEU A 141 4.02 -10.11 -6.84
N PRO A 142 4.29 -11.03 -7.77
CA PRO A 142 4.84 -10.67 -9.08
C PRO A 142 3.81 -9.83 -9.85
N ALA A 143 4.31 -8.92 -10.69
CA ALA A 143 3.48 -8.22 -11.67
C ALA A 143 3.48 -9.00 -12.99
N ALA A 144 2.32 -9.06 -13.62
CA ALA A 144 2.01 -9.50 -14.96
C ALA A 144 1.32 -8.34 -15.69
N THR A 145 0.74 -8.64 -16.85
CA THR A 145 0.16 -7.63 -17.74
C THR A 145 -1.33 -7.83 -17.95
N ASN A 146 -1.99 -8.57 -17.05
CA ASN A 146 -3.38 -8.98 -17.21
C ASN A 146 -4.15 -9.11 -15.90
N GLU A 147 -3.58 -8.67 -14.76
CA GLU A 147 -4.26 -8.74 -13.46
C GLU A 147 -5.45 -7.81 -13.38
N THR A 148 -5.45 -6.75 -14.19
CA THR A 148 -6.52 -5.76 -14.20
C THR A 148 -7.47 -5.95 -15.39
N ASP A 149 -7.20 -6.93 -16.25
CA ASP A 149 -8.08 -7.31 -17.35
C ASP A 149 -9.47 -7.72 -16.83
N GLY A 150 -10.51 -7.22 -17.49
CA GLY A 150 -11.90 -7.47 -17.08
C GLY A 150 -12.36 -6.68 -15.85
N THR A 151 -11.58 -5.69 -15.42
CA THR A 151 -11.99 -4.70 -14.42
C THR A 151 -12.29 -3.35 -15.08
N CYS A 152 -12.62 -2.32 -14.30
CA CYS A 152 -12.88 -0.98 -14.82
C CYS A 152 -11.64 -0.23 -15.33
N ALA A 153 -10.44 -0.70 -15.00
CA ALA A 153 -9.17 -0.06 -15.32
C ALA A 153 -8.15 -1.09 -15.83
N ALA A 154 -8.41 -1.62 -17.03
CA ALA A 154 -7.68 -2.75 -17.63
C ALA A 154 -6.21 -2.48 -18.01
N THR A 155 -5.71 -1.25 -17.81
CA THR A 155 -4.32 -0.90 -18.11
C THR A 155 -3.53 -0.50 -16.86
N MET A 156 -4.07 -0.73 -15.67
CA MET A 156 -3.41 -0.36 -14.42
C MET A 156 -2.21 -1.28 -14.10
N ASP A 157 -2.25 -2.53 -14.53
CA ASP A 157 -1.11 -3.45 -14.49
C ASP A 157 0.05 -2.96 -15.35
N THR A 158 -0.21 -2.62 -16.61
CA THR A 158 0.81 -2.20 -17.59
C THR A 158 1.27 -0.75 -17.38
N GLY A 159 0.37 0.13 -16.92
CA GLY A 159 0.66 1.56 -16.72
C GLY A 159 1.20 1.91 -15.33
N TYR A 160 0.89 1.12 -14.31
CA TYR A 160 1.21 1.41 -12.91
C TYR A 160 1.74 0.20 -12.11
N GLY A 161 1.87 -0.99 -12.72
CA GLY A 161 2.34 -2.19 -12.04
C GLY A 161 1.36 -2.73 -10.99
N VAL A 162 0.07 -2.41 -11.11
CA VAL A 162 -0.96 -2.95 -10.22
C VAL A 162 -1.08 -4.45 -10.43
N ASN A 163 -1.04 -5.21 -9.35
CA ASN A 163 -1.11 -6.67 -9.40
C ASN A 163 -2.13 -7.25 -8.41
N TYR A 164 -2.85 -6.41 -7.69
CA TYR A 164 -3.88 -6.84 -6.74
C TYR A 164 -5.12 -5.97 -6.85
N VAL A 165 -6.27 -6.63 -6.97
CA VAL A 165 -7.58 -6.00 -7.17
C VAL A 165 -8.60 -6.61 -6.21
N VAL A 166 -9.49 -5.76 -5.67
CA VAL A 166 -10.62 -6.15 -4.83
C VAL A 166 -11.90 -5.55 -5.42
N LYS A 167 -12.87 -6.41 -5.74
CA LYS A 167 -14.21 -5.99 -6.13
C LYS A 167 -15.05 -5.67 -4.89
N VAL A 168 -15.69 -4.52 -4.86
CA VAL A 168 -16.50 -4.05 -3.72
C VAL A 168 -17.94 -4.58 -3.81
N ASN A 169 -18.55 -4.54 -4.99
CA ASN A 169 -19.94 -4.93 -5.27
C ASN A 169 -20.09 -5.67 -6.60
#